data_AF-A0A820CF26-F1
#
_entry.id   AF-A0A820CF26-F1
#
_cell.length_a   1.000
_cell.length_b   1.000
_cell.length_c   1.000
_cell.angle_alpha   90.00
_cell.angle_beta   90.00
_cell.angle_gamma   90.00
#
_symmetry.space_group_name_H-M   'P 1'
#
loop_
_entity.id
_entity.type
_entity.pdbx_description
1 polymer ?
#
loop_
_entity_poly.entity_id
_entity_poly.type
_entity_poly.pdbx_seq_one_letter_code
_entity_poly.pdbx_strand_id
1 'polypeptide(L)'
;MENKFNDLSEQIKQIHKENEFNEINLNYLTNQLRKIREELNNPSNISIEQNSQSFINEISIISLTKPIINKWKQNAITVAGRNMKGQQLNQLNQPLGIFCDKKSDIFVADYLNHRIVEWKCDAKEGQIIVGANGQGNRMDQLNGPTDVIIDQQNHSIIIADGGNRRVIQWLNQKRQILLENIDCSRLSVDKSGFLYVSDYMKDEVRRWKMGEYNNQGIVVAGGNGKGDRLNQLNRPNFIFVDEDQSVYVTDRDNHRVMKWRKDAKEGRVVAGGNSQGKNLNQLSKPQGIVVDDLGQIYVADCGNDRIMRWCDGKEEGEVVLGGNGEGNESNQLNGPIGLSSDDEGNLYVADCNNHRIQKFEIIL
;
A
#
# COMPACT_ATOMS: atom_id res chain seq x y z
N MET A 1 26.29 15.64 -16.71
CA MET A 1 25.66 14.47 -16.06
C MET A 1 26.54 13.99 -14.91
N GLU A 2 27.75 13.50 -15.18
CA GLU A 2 28.72 13.07 -14.14
C GLU A 2 29.16 14.20 -13.20
N ASN A 3 29.43 15.41 -13.70
CA ASN A 3 30.05 16.46 -12.88
C ASN A 3 29.23 16.91 -11.66
N LYS A 4 27.90 16.95 -11.73
CA LYS A 4 27.04 17.39 -10.60
C LYS A 4 26.89 16.31 -9.52
N PHE A 5 26.79 15.04 -9.93
CA PHE A 5 26.77 13.91 -8.99
C PHE A 5 28.15 13.67 -8.37
N ASN A 6 29.22 13.84 -9.15
CA ASN A 6 30.58 13.78 -8.63
C ASN A 6 30.83 14.89 -7.60
N ASP A 7 30.34 16.11 -7.85
CA ASP A 7 30.45 17.21 -6.89
C ASP A 7 29.69 16.92 -5.58
N LEU A 8 28.45 16.43 -5.66
CA LEU A 8 27.69 16.01 -4.47
C LEU A 8 28.37 14.84 -3.75
N SER A 9 28.92 13.88 -4.49
CA SER A 9 29.66 12.74 -3.92
C SER A 9 30.94 13.18 -3.22
N GLU A 10 31.67 14.15 -3.75
CA GLU A 10 32.86 14.72 -3.11
C GLU A 10 32.50 15.52 -1.86
N GLN A 11 31.40 16.27 -1.86
CA GLN A 11 30.91 16.95 -0.66
C GLN A 11 30.57 15.96 0.46
N ILE A 12 29.94 14.83 0.13
CA ILE A 12 29.66 13.76 1.09
C ILE A 12 30.96 13.17 1.64
N LYS A 13 31.96 12.88 0.79
CA LYS A 13 33.27 12.40 1.24
C LYS A 13 33.99 13.41 2.14
N GLN A 14 33.85 14.70 1.87
CA GLN A 14 34.46 15.75 2.67
C GLN A 14 33.83 15.85 4.07
N ILE A 15 32.49 15.86 4.15
CA ILE A 15 31.76 15.83 5.43
C ILE A 15 32.15 14.57 6.24
N HIS A 16 32.33 13.43 5.54
CA HIS A 16 32.79 12.20 6.15
C HIS A 16 34.19 12.32 6.74
N LYS A 17 35.11 12.98 6.02
CA LYS A 17 36.48 13.21 6.49
C LYS A 17 36.55 14.16 7.70
N GLU A 18 35.61 15.09 7.80
CA GLU A 18 35.54 16.10 8.86
C GLU A 18 34.80 15.62 10.12
N ASN A 19 34.16 14.44 10.09
CA ASN A 19 33.32 13.92 11.19
C ASN A 19 32.21 14.89 11.65
N GLU A 20 31.74 15.79 10.77
CA GLU A 20 30.72 16.79 11.09
C GLU A 20 29.29 16.33 10.79
N PHE A 21 29.00 15.02 10.85
CA PHE A 21 27.66 14.53 10.53
C PHE A 21 26.61 14.98 11.55
N ASN A 22 25.58 15.68 11.06
CA ASN A 22 24.44 16.14 11.83
C ASN A 22 23.20 16.30 10.91
N GLU A 23 22.04 16.55 11.51
CA GLU A 23 20.78 16.74 10.78
C GLU A 23 20.80 17.94 9.81
N ILE A 24 21.58 18.97 10.09
CA ILE A 24 21.69 20.16 9.23
C ILE A 24 22.38 19.77 7.91
N ASN A 25 23.49 19.05 7.99
CA ASN A 25 24.25 18.58 6.84
C ASN A 25 23.43 17.58 6.01
N LEU A 26 22.68 16.70 6.66
CA LEU A 26 21.79 15.77 5.98
C LEU A 26 20.66 16.49 5.22
N ASN A 27 19.99 17.45 5.85
CA ASN A 27 18.92 18.23 5.21
C ASN A 27 19.45 19.05 4.04
N TYR A 28 20.67 19.58 4.14
CA TYR A 28 21.34 20.28 3.06
C TYR A 28 21.60 19.35 1.85
N LEU A 29 22.23 18.19 2.08
CA LEU A 29 22.54 17.21 1.03
C LEU A 29 21.27 16.65 0.36
N THR A 30 20.24 16.37 1.16
CA THR A 30 18.95 15.88 0.66
C THR A 30 18.29 16.92 -0.26
N ASN A 31 18.33 18.19 0.12
CA ASN A 31 17.80 19.27 -0.71
C ASN A 31 18.59 19.46 -2.02
N GLN A 32 19.91 19.30 -1.99
CA GLN A 32 20.73 19.35 -3.21
C GLN A 32 20.42 18.18 -4.15
N LEU A 33 20.31 16.96 -3.61
CA LEU A 33 19.91 15.79 -4.40
C LEU A 33 18.52 15.98 -5.02
N ARG A 34 17.55 16.52 -4.26
CA ARG A 34 16.21 16.83 -4.76
C ARG A 34 16.25 17.80 -5.95
N LYS A 35 17.01 18.90 -5.87
CA LYS A 35 17.16 19.85 -6.98
C LYS A 35 17.78 19.21 -8.22
N ILE A 36 18.81 18.39 -8.04
CA ILE A 36 19.45 17.64 -9.13
C ILE A 36 18.44 16.65 -9.75
N ARG A 37 17.61 15.98 -8.94
CA ARG A 37 16.55 15.09 -9.44
C ARG A 37 15.50 15.86 -10.25
N GLU A 38 15.04 17.02 -9.78
CA GLU A 38 14.05 17.85 -10.48
C GLU A 38 14.54 18.31 -11.86
N GLU A 39 15.81 18.74 -11.96
CA GLU A 39 16.43 19.11 -13.24
C GLU A 39 16.54 17.92 -14.23
N LEU A 40 16.51 16.69 -13.73
CA LEU A 40 16.67 15.46 -14.49
C LEU A 40 15.35 14.70 -14.72
N ASN A 41 14.20 15.36 -14.53
CA ASN A 41 12.87 14.74 -14.59
C ASN A 41 12.66 13.62 -13.57
N ASN A 42 13.21 13.77 -12.37
CA ASN A 42 13.06 12.86 -11.22
C ASN A 42 13.48 11.41 -11.49
N PRO A 43 14.77 11.15 -11.80
CA PRO A 43 15.28 9.79 -11.93
C PRO A 43 15.22 9.05 -10.58
N SER A 44 14.60 7.87 -10.58
CA SER A 44 14.32 7.07 -9.37
C SER A 44 15.48 6.20 -8.87
N ASN A 45 16.57 6.10 -9.64
CA ASN A 45 17.66 5.16 -9.39
C ASN A 45 18.82 5.73 -8.55
N ILE A 46 18.64 6.89 -7.91
CA ILE A 46 19.72 7.56 -7.15
C ILE A 46 19.17 8.05 -5.82
N SER A 47 19.58 7.46 -4.70
CA SER A 47 19.17 7.83 -3.33
C SER A 47 20.35 8.12 -2.41
N ILE A 48 20.07 8.80 -1.29
CA ILE A 48 20.99 8.91 -0.14
C ILE A 48 20.54 7.89 0.91
N GLU A 49 21.44 6.99 1.31
CA GLU A 49 21.21 6.07 2.44
C GLU A 49 21.92 6.53 3.71
N GLN A 50 21.31 6.23 4.86
CA GLN A 50 21.84 6.45 6.20
C GLN A 50 21.86 5.14 6.98
N ASN A 51 22.98 4.84 7.65
CA ASN A 51 23.05 3.72 8.58
C ASN A 51 22.50 4.13 9.96
N SER A 52 21.44 3.46 10.41
CA SER A 52 20.69 3.77 11.64
C SER A 52 21.38 3.21 12.90
N GLN A 53 22.28 3.99 13.51
CA GLN A 53 22.76 3.74 14.88
C GLN A 53 22.90 5.05 15.66
N SER A 54 21.78 5.59 16.17
CA SER A 54 21.64 6.76 17.08
C SER A 54 22.42 8.07 16.77
N PHE A 55 23.26 8.07 15.76
CA PHE A 55 24.08 9.11 15.18
C PHE A 55 24.23 8.75 13.69
N ILE A 56 24.17 9.75 12.80
CA ILE A 56 24.37 9.54 11.37
C ILE A 56 25.86 9.25 11.16
N ASN A 57 26.22 7.97 11.05
CA ASN A 57 27.62 7.56 10.97
C ASN A 57 28.12 7.46 9.52
N GLU A 58 27.22 7.36 8.54
CA GLU A 58 27.60 7.22 7.13
C GLU A 58 26.47 7.71 6.21
N ILE A 59 26.84 8.42 5.14
CA ILE A 59 25.96 8.90 4.07
C ILE A 59 26.61 8.48 2.75
N SER A 60 25.85 7.84 1.86
CA SER A 60 26.35 7.45 0.53
C SER A 60 25.32 7.75 -0.57
N ILE A 61 25.81 8.00 -1.80
CA ILE A 61 24.97 8.04 -3.00
C ILE A 61 25.03 6.66 -3.62
N ILE A 62 23.88 5.98 -3.67
CA ILE A 62 23.78 4.69 -4.36
C ILE A 62 23.18 4.94 -5.74
N SER A 63 23.96 4.60 -6.77
CA SER A 63 23.44 4.43 -8.12
C SER A 63 22.90 3.01 -8.23
N LEU A 64 21.57 2.87 -8.21
CA LEU A 64 20.87 1.60 -8.32
C LEU A 64 20.90 1.13 -9.80
N THR A 65 22.08 0.80 -10.32
CA THR A 65 22.26 0.26 -11.67
C THR A 65 21.99 -1.24 -11.75
N LYS A 66 21.78 -1.92 -10.62
CA LYS A 66 21.30 -3.30 -10.58
C LYS A 66 19.91 -3.32 -9.95
N PRO A 67 18.85 -3.69 -10.68
CA PRO A 67 17.59 -4.00 -10.03
C PRO A 67 17.85 -5.12 -9.03
N ILE A 68 17.56 -4.89 -7.75
CA ILE A 68 17.50 -5.98 -6.77
C ILE A 68 16.27 -6.79 -7.19
N ILE A 69 16.47 -7.84 -7.99
CA ILE A 69 15.37 -8.67 -8.52
C ILE A 69 14.65 -9.36 -7.36
N ASN A 70 15.38 -9.73 -6.30
CA ASN A 70 14.85 -10.42 -5.13
C ASN A 70 14.93 -9.53 -3.88
N LYS A 71 14.05 -8.54 -3.78
CA LYS A 71 13.93 -7.68 -2.59
C LYS A 71 13.56 -8.49 -1.34
N TRP A 72 12.78 -9.56 -1.50
CA TRP A 72 12.32 -10.40 -0.39
C TRP A 72 12.71 -11.86 -0.54
N LYS A 73 12.85 -12.54 0.61
CA LYS A 73 12.92 -14.01 0.68
C LYS A 73 11.67 -14.59 0.04
N GLN A 74 11.85 -15.65 -0.75
CA GLN A 74 10.75 -16.22 -1.54
C GLN A 74 9.80 -17.11 -0.72
N ASN A 75 10.25 -17.60 0.43
CA ASN A 75 9.42 -18.39 1.35
C ASN A 75 8.84 -17.44 2.40
N ALA A 76 7.52 -17.31 2.42
CA ALA A 76 6.82 -16.53 3.42
C ALA A 76 6.62 -17.28 4.74
N ILE A 77 6.46 -16.49 5.79
CA ILE A 77 6.06 -16.92 7.12
C ILE A 77 4.59 -16.54 7.28
N THR A 78 3.73 -17.52 7.59
CA THR A 78 2.34 -17.21 7.97
C THR A 78 2.34 -16.50 9.32
N VAL A 79 1.84 -15.27 9.38
CA VAL A 79 1.80 -14.46 10.62
C VAL A 79 0.41 -14.39 11.24
N ALA A 80 -0.66 -14.61 10.46
CA ALA A 80 -2.04 -14.73 10.96
C ALA A 80 -2.85 -15.75 10.14
N GLY A 81 -3.89 -16.35 10.75
CA GLY A 81 -4.77 -17.34 10.07
C GLY A 81 -4.18 -18.74 9.93
N ARG A 82 -3.31 -19.17 10.86
CA ARG A 82 -2.53 -20.42 10.79
C ARG A 82 -3.37 -21.71 10.79
N ASN A 83 -4.64 -21.65 11.21
CA ASN A 83 -5.50 -22.82 11.44
C ASN A 83 -6.68 -22.94 10.45
N MET A 84 -6.41 -22.65 9.17
CA MET A 84 -7.41 -22.64 8.10
C MET A 84 -8.56 -21.65 8.35
N LYS A 85 -9.57 -21.71 7.49
CA LYS A 85 -10.82 -20.96 7.62
C LYS A 85 -11.48 -21.19 8.98
N GLY A 86 -11.89 -20.12 9.65
CA GLY A 86 -12.75 -20.23 10.82
C GLY A 86 -12.91 -18.92 11.58
N GLN A 87 -13.51 -18.99 12.77
CA GLN A 87 -13.88 -17.82 13.59
C GLN A 87 -13.07 -17.70 14.90
N GLN A 88 -12.19 -18.65 15.19
CA GLN A 88 -11.32 -18.57 16.37
C GLN A 88 -10.30 -17.43 16.25
N LEU A 89 -9.63 -17.07 17.34
CA LEU A 89 -8.69 -15.95 17.38
C LEU A 89 -7.38 -16.22 16.60
N ASN A 90 -7.09 -17.45 16.24
CA ASN A 90 -5.97 -17.84 15.36
C ASN A 90 -6.42 -18.14 13.92
N GLN A 91 -7.69 -17.92 13.60
CA GLN A 91 -8.30 -18.19 12.29
C GLN A 91 -8.78 -16.90 11.63
N LEU A 92 -8.80 -16.92 10.30
CA LEU A 92 -9.36 -15.87 9.46
C LEU A 92 -10.33 -16.48 8.47
N ASN A 93 -11.14 -15.65 7.82
CA ASN A 93 -12.07 -16.06 6.78
C ASN A 93 -12.17 -14.98 5.70
N GLN A 94 -11.39 -15.19 4.64
CA GLN A 94 -11.17 -14.24 3.53
C GLN A 94 -10.67 -12.86 4.02
N PRO A 95 -9.46 -12.78 4.59
CA PRO A 95 -8.89 -11.48 4.96
C PRO A 95 -8.69 -10.63 3.70
N LEU A 96 -9.22 -9.40 3.71
CA LEU A 96 -9.16 -8.50 2.56
C LEU A 96 -8.16 -7.36 2.76
N GLY A 97 -8.42 -6.53 3.78
CA GLY A 97 -7.58 -5.39 4.13
C GLY A 97 -6.57 -5.71 5.18
N ILE A 98 -5.40 -5.11 5.04
CA ILE A 98 -4.30 -5.24 5.96
C ILE A 98 -3.63 -3.89 6.11
N PHE A 99 -3.36 -3.51 7.35
CA PHE A 99 -2.50 -2.39 7.70
C PHE A 99 -1.45 -2.88 8.68
N CYS A 100 -0.19 -2.58 8.40
CA CYS A 100 0.92 -2.82 9.31
C CYS A 100 1.35 -1.50 9.93
N ASP A 101 1.52 -1.48 11.25
CA ASP A 101 2.02 -0.30 11.95
C ASP A 101 3.55 -0.31 12.10
N LYS A 102 4.10 0.74 12.70
CA LYS A 102 5.55 0.89 12.92
C LYS A 102 6.17 -0.13 13.88
N LYS A 103 5.35 -0.88 14.60
CA LYS A 103 5.79 -1.93 15.53
C LYS A 103 5.65 -3.32 14.90
N SER A 104 5.32 -3.37 13.61
CA SER A 104 4.99 -4.59 12.88
C SER A 104 3.76 -5.34 13.42
N ASP A 105 2.90 -4.64 14.16
CA ASP A 105 1.57 -5.14 14.50
C ASP A 105 0.68 -5.02 13.24
N ILE A 106 -0.12 -6.06 12.97
CA ILE A 106 -0.98 -6.11 11.78
C ILE A 106 -2.45 -6.03 12.17
N PHE A 107 -3.18 -5.16 11.48
CA PHE A 107 -4.63 -5.01 11.57
C PHE A 107 -5.25 -5.61 10.32
N VAL A 108 -6.15 -6.55 10.50
CA VAL A 108 -6.73 -7.33 9.41
C VAL A 108 -8.24 -7.15 9.36
N ALA A 109 -8.76 -6.79 8.19
CA ALA A 109 -10.18 -6.84 7.90
C ALA A 109 -10.58 -8.28 7.53
N ASP A 110 -11.12 -9.00 8.51
CA ASP A 110 -11.55 -10.38 8.40
C ASP A 110 -13.00 -10.40 7.86
N TYR A 111 -13.10 -10.30 6.53
CA TYR A 111 -14.32 -9.90 5.81
C TYR A 111 -15.53 -10.78 6.12
N LEU A 112 -15.40 -12.11 5.99
CA LEU A 112 -16.54 -13.01 6.22
C LEU A 112 -16.82 -13.30 7.69
N ASN A 113 -15.90 -12.96 8.60
CA ASN A 113 -16.17 -13.00 10.04
C ASN A 113 -16.65 -11.65 10.59
N HIS A 114 -16.73 -10.62 9.73
CA HIS A 114 -17.29 -9.31 10.06
C HIS A 114 -16.60 -8.63 11.25
N ARG A 115 -15.27 -8.71 11.28
CA ARG A 115 -14.45 -8.19 12.38
C ARG A 115 -13.15 -7.59 11.89
N ILE A 116 -12.60 -6.68 12.69
CA ILE A 116 -11.20 -6.25 12.60
C ILE A 116 -10.43 -6.93 13.71
N VAL A 117 -9.31 -7.56 13.36
CA VAL A 117 -8.46 -8.28 14.32
C VAL A 117 -7.05 -7.73 14.24
N GLU A 118 -6.47 -7.46 15.40
CA GLU A 118 -5.06 -7.07 15.56
C GLU A 118 -4.24 -8.32 15.91
N TRP A 119 -3.15 -8.56 15.19
CA TRP A 119 -2.10 -9.47 15.62
C TRP A 119 -0.88 -8.66 15.97
N LYS A 120 -0.42 -8.80 17.21
CA LYS A 120 0.88 -8.27 17.61
C LYS A 120 1.99 -9.04 16.94
N CYS A 121 3.15 -8.42 16.78
CA CYS A 121 4.34 -9.09 16.27
C CYS A 121 4.56 -10.43 17.00
N ASP A 122 4.73 -11.52 16.23
CA ASP A 122 4.91 -12.90 16.70
C ASP A 122 3.78 -13.53 17.53
N ALA A 123 2.63 -12.86 17.65
CA ALA A 123 1.48 -13.42 18.35
C ALA A 123 0.91 -14.65 17.62
N LYS A 124 0.50 -15.66 18.39
CA LYS A 124 -0.17 -16.87 17.85
C LYS A 124 -1.66 -16.68 17.60
N GLU A 125 -2.27 -15.76 18.34
CA GLU A 125 -3.69 -15.43 18.31
C GLU A 125 -3.85 -13.92 18.21
N GLY A 126 -4.88 -13.49 17.50
CA GLY A 126 -5.24 -12.10 17.34
C GLY A 126 -6.23 -11.65 18.40
N GLN A 127 -6.35 -10.34 18.54
CA GLN A 127 -7.32 -9.69 19.40
C GLN A 127 -8.39 -9.00 18.55
N ILE A 128 -9.66 -9.30 18.79
CA ILE A 128 -10.75 -8.61 18.08
C ILE A 128 -10.79 -7.16 18.58
N ILE A 129 -10.60 -6.22 17.66
CA ILE A 129 -10.67 -4.79 17.96
C ILE A 129 -12.07 -4.27 17.70
N VAL A 130 -12.69 -4.68 16.58
CA VAL A 130 -14.04 -4.24 16.17
C VAL A 130 -14.84 -5.43 15.63
N GLY A 131 -16.16 -5.44 15.84
CA GLY A 131 -17.05 -6.46 15.28
C GLY A 131 -17.22 -7.72 16.15
N ALA A 132 -16.83 -7.68 17.42
CA ALA A 132 -17.01 -8.81 18.36
C ALA A 132 -18.49 -9.24 18.52
N ASN A 133 -19.43 -8.35 18.20
CA ASN A 133 -20.87 -8.61 18.27
C ASN A 133 -21.47 -9.14 16.95
N GLY A 134 -20.62 -9.65 16.06
CA GLY A 134 -20.99 -10.31 14.81
C GLY A 134 -21.52 -9.35 13.73
N GLN A 135 -22.16 -9.95 12.72
CA GLN A 135 -22.69 -9.23 11.58
C GLN A 135 -23.81 -8.27 11.98
N GLY A 136 -23.79 -7.06 11.44
CA GLY A 136 -24.90 -6.10 11.53
C GLY A 136 -24.46 -4.68 11.22
N ASN A 137 -25.34 -3.72 11.50
CA ASN A 137 -25.14 -2.30 11.13
C ASN A 137 -25.06 -1.36 12.35
N ARG A 138 -25.09 -1.87 13.57
CA ARG A 138 -24.84 -1.06 14.77
C ARG A 138 -23.39 -0.55 14.80
N MET A 139 -23.09 0.43 15.65
CA MET A 139 -21.74 1.01 15.77
C MET A 139 -20.69 0.04 16.31
N ASP A 140 -21.11 -1.06 16.93
CA ASP A 140 -20.29 -2.14 17.48
C ASP A 140 -20.22 -3.38 16.59
N GLN A 141 -20.95 -3.38 15.48
CA GLN A 141 -21.03 -4.47 14.50
C GLN A 141 -20.47 -4.00 13.16
N LEU A 142 -20.00 -4.96 12.37
CA LEU A 142 -19.60 -4.73 10.99
C LEU A 142 -20.40 -5.66 10.08
N ASN A 143 -20.41 -5.35 8.79
CA ASN A 143 -20.94 -6.22 7.76
C ASN A 143 -19.95 -6.22 6.59
N GLY A 144 -19.07 -7.22 6.57
CA GLY A 144 -18.07 -7.37 5.52
C GLY A 144 -17.10 -6.18 5.46
N PRO A 145 -16.28 -5.95 6.50
CA PRO A 145 -15.27 -4.90 6.44
C PRO A 145 -14.28 -5.20 5.31
N THR A 146 -14.09 -4.22 4.44
CA THR A 146 -13.23 -4.35 3.27
C THR A 146 -11.82 -3.88 3.57
N ASP A 147 -11.67 -2.88 4.46
CA ASP A 147 -10.39 -2.29 4.78
C ASP A 147 -10.30 -1.72 6.20
N VAL A 148 -9.07 -1.60 6.70
CA VAL A 148 -8.74 -0.95 7.96
C VAL A 148 -7.44 -0.17 7.79
N ILE A 149 -7.39 1.05 8.31
CA ILE A 149 -6.17 1.85 8.41
C ILE A 149 -6.08 2.51 9.79
N ILE A 150 -4.86 2.79 10.25
CA ILE A 150 -4.61 3.48 11.51
C ILE A 150 -4.11 4.89 11.21
N ASP A 151 -4.84 5.90 11.70
CA ASP A 151 -4.32 7.25 11.80
C ASP A 151 -3.32 7.31 12.95
N GLN A 152 -2.03 7.29 12.62
CA GLN A 152 -0.94 7.28 13.60
C GLN A 152 -0.85 8.55 14.44
N GLN A 153 -1.37 9.70 13.97
CA GLN A 153 -1.31 10.94 14.75
C GLN A 153 -2.24 10.91 15.95
N ASN A 154 -3.44 10.36 15.75
CA ASN A 154 -4.49 10.33 16.76
C ASN A 154 -4.71 8.93 17.37
N HIS A 155 -3.97 7.92 16.90
CA HIS A 155 -4.20 6.50 17.20
C HIS A 155 -5.66 6.06 16.97
N SER A 156 -6.28 6.59 15.91
CA SER A 156 -7.65 6.25 15.56
C SER A 156 -7.68 5.15 14.50
N ILE A 157 -8.66 4.26 14.60
CA ILE A 157 -8.88 3.17 13.65
C ILE A 157 -9.98 3.60 12.70
N ILE A 158 -9.69 3.61 11.40
CA ILE A 158 -10.66 3.93 10.36
C ILE A 158 -10.95 2.66 9.57
N ILE A 159 -12.23 2.34 9.41
CA ILE A 159 -12.67 1.06 8.85
C ILE A 159 -13.63 1.34 7.70
N ALA A 160 -13.38 0.70 6.55
CA ALA A 160 -14.33 0.61 5.46
C ALA A 160 -15.25 -0.58 5.74
N ASP A 161 -16.47 -0.29 6.16
CA ASP A 161 -17.50 -1.28 6.47
C ASP A 161 -18.39 -1.47 5.24
N GLY A 162 -17.80 -2.11 4.20
CA GLY A 162 -18.32 -2.11 2.83
C GLY A 162 -19.74 -2.64 2.70
N GLY A 163 -20.12 -3.70 3.43
CA GLY A 163 -21.48 -4.24 3.40
C GLY A 163 -22.52 -3.33 4.07
N ASN A 164 -22.10 -2.38 4.89
CA ASN A 164 -22.95 -1.31 5.43
C ASN A 164 -22.80 0.03 4.67
N ARG A 165 -21.97 0.08 3.62
CA ARG A 165 -21.74 1.25 2.76
C ARG A 165 -21.34 2.49 3.56
N ARG A 166 -20.44 2.32 4.53
CA ARG A 166 -20.01 3.37 5.44
C ARG A 166 -18.52 3.28 5.78
N VAL A 167 -17.95 4.42 6.13
CA VAL A 167 -16.63 4.50 6.76
C VAL A 167 -16.83 4.94 8.21
N ILE A 168 -16.30 4.16 9.16
CA ILE A 168 -16.39 4.47 10.58
C ILE A 168 -15.02 4.75 11.18
N GLN A 169 -14.99 5.54 12.24
CA GLN A 169 -13.79 5.81 13.03
C GLN A 169 -14.00 5.42 14.49
N TRP A 170 -12.99 4.78 15.05
CA TRP A 170 -12.88 4.46 16.47
C TRP A 170 -11.69 5.21 17.06
N LEU A 171 -11.95 6.03 18.08
CA LEU A 171 -10.94 6.82 18.79
C LEU A 171 -11.28 6.83 20.27
N ASN A 172 -10.42 6.28 21.13
CA ASN A 172 -10.55 6.35 22.60
C ASN A 172 -11.99 6.10 23.11
N GLN A 173 -12.57 4.94 22.73
CA GLN A 173 -13.95 4.51 23.01
C GLN A 173 -15.07 5.30 22.31
N LYS A 174 -14.78 6.46 21.70
CA LYS A 174 -15.72 7.17 20.84
C LYS A 174 -15.79 6.48 19.48
N ARG A 175 -17.01 6.35 18.97
CA ARG A 175 -17.31 5.76 17.68
C ARG A 175 -18.13 6.76 16.89
N GLN A 176 -17.73 7.02 15.66
CA GLN A 176 -18.48 7.90 14.77
C GLN A 176 -18.46 7.35 13.35
N ILE A 177 -19.51 7.69 12.60
CA ILE A 177 -19.56 7.44 11.17
C ILE A 177 -18.94 8.67 10.50
N LEU A 178 -17.91 8.44 9.68
CA LEU A 178 -17.28 9.48 8.89
C LEU A 178 -18.04 9.71 7.60
N LEU A 179 -18.37 8.62 6.89
CA LEU A 179 -19.01 8.66 5.58
C LEU A 179 -20.12 7.61 5.51
N GLU A 180 -21.24 7.96 4.86
CA GLU A 180 -22.38 7.08 4.62
C GLU A 180 -22.73 7.04 3.13
N ASN A 181 -23.43 5.99 2.70
CA ASN A 181 -23.86 5.80 1.32
C ASN A 181 -22.70 5.79 0.31
N ILE A 182 -21.57 5.22 0.73
CA ILE A 182 -20.37 5.05 -0.07
C ILE A 182 -20.08 3.56 -0.23
N ASP A 183 -19.92 3.09 -1.46
CA ASP A 183 -19.56 1.69 -1.74
C ASP A 183 -18.04 1.53 -1.59
N CYS A 184 -17.57 1.76 -0.36
CA CYS A 184 -16.16 1.86 -0.01
C CYS A 184 -15.44 0.51 -0.12
N SER A 185 -14.43 0.46 -0.98
CA SER A 185 -13.57 -0.72 -1.12
C SER A 185 -12.29 -0.58 -0.33
N ARG A 186 -11.58 0.55 -0.48
CA ARG A 186 -10.28 0.78 0.16
C ARG A 186 -10.12 2.21 0.64
N LEU A 187 -9.28 2.34 1.67
CA LEU A 187 -8.97 3.59 2.34
C LEU A 187 -7.47 3.89 2.19
N SER A 188 -7.13 5.17 2.16
CA SER A 188 -5.76 5.65 2.31
C SER A 188 -5.78 7.02 2.97
N VAL A 189 -4.75 7.35 3.73
CA VAL A 189 -4.59 8.67 4.36
C VAL A 189 -3.22 9.22 3.99
N ASP A 190 -3.20 10.47 3.52
CA ASP A 190 -1.94 11.16 3.24
C ASP A 190 -1.39 11.88 4.48
N LYS A 191 -0.11 12.26 4.43
CA LYS A 191 0.56 13.01 5.51
C LYS A 191 -0.07 14.39 5.76
N SER A 192 -0.86 14.92 4.81
CA SER A 192 -1.59 16.17 4.94
C SER A 192 -2.94 16.01 5.66
N GLY A 193 -3.30 14.79 6.06
CA GLY A 193 -4.55 14.50 6.77
C GLY A 193 -5.78 14.52 5.86
N PHE A 194 -5.66 14.04 4.63
CA PHE A 194 -6.80 13.72 3.78
C PHE A 194 -7.08 12.22 3.76
N LEU A 195 -8.35 11.85 3.96
CA LEU A 195 -8.85 10.50 3.77
C LEU A 195 -9.29 10.33 2.32
N TYR A 196 -8.74 9.31 1.65
CA TYR A 196 -9.10 8.89 0.30
C TYR A 196 -9.92 7.61 0.40
N VAL A 197 -10.96 7.51 -0.42
CA VAL A 197 -11.83 6.33 -0.48
C VAL A 197 -12.12 6.00 -1.94
N SER A 198 -11.93 4.73 -2.30
CA SER A 198 -12.41 4.19 -3.57
C SER A 198 -13.88 3.78 -3.46
N ASP A 199 -14.71 4.33 -4.34
CA ASP A 199 -16.11 3.94 -4.50
C ASP A 199 -16.23 3.05 -5.75
N TYR A 200 -16.43 1.75 -5.54
CA TYR A 200 -16.40 0.79 -6.65
C TYR A 200 -17.63 0.87 -7.55
N MET A 201 -18.74 1.40 -7.04
CA MET A 201 -20.00 1.50 -7.80
C MET A 201 -20.07 2.79 -8.61
N LYS A 202 -19.37 3.84 -8.18
CA LYS A 202 -19.29 5.12 -8.90
C LYS A 202 -18.06 5.23 -9.81
N ASP A 203 -17.20 4.22 -9.83
CA ASP A 203 -15.99 4.20 -10.65
C ASP A 203 -15.09 5.43 -10.41
N GLU A 204 -14.89 5.78 -9.13
CA GLU A 204 -14.15 6.97 -8.74
C GLU A 204 -13.39 6.80 -7.41
N VAL A 205 -12.40 7.66 -7.22
CA VAL A 205 -11.74 7.86 -5.93
C VAL A 205 -12.00 9.29 -5.48
N ARG A 206 -12.45 9.45 -4.24
CA ARG A 206 -12.69 10.75 -3.62
C ARG A 206 -11.79 10.95 -2.41
N ARG A 207 -11.55 12.22 -2.08
CA ARG A 207 -10.88 12.61 -0.84
C ARG A 207 -11.68 13.61 -0.01
N TRP A 208 -11.50 13.54 1.30
CA TRP A 208 -12.02 14.46 2.30
C TRP A 208 -10.91 14.91 3.23
N LYS A 209 -10.96 16.16 3.69
CA LYS A 209 -10.10 16.60 4.79
C LYS A 209 -10.58 15.90 6.06
N MET A 210 -9.66 15.28 6.81
CA MET A 210 -9.99 14.63 8.07
C MET A 210 -10.66 15.63 9.03
N GLY A 211 -11.86 15.28 9.51
CA GLY A 211 -12.70 16.14 10.34
C GLY A 211 -13.78 16.93 9.58
N GLU A 212 -13.74 16.93 8.24
CA GLU A 212 -14.67 17.67 7.38
C GLU A 212 -15.41 16.73 6.40
N TYR A 213 -16.37 15.97 6.93
CA TYR A 213 -17.09 14.95 6.13
C TYR A 213 -18.50 15.33 5.68
N ASN A 214 -18.98 16.52 6.06
CA ASN A 214 -20.33 17.00 5.69
C ASN A 214 -20.44 17.46 4.22
N ASN A 215 -19.36 17.33 3.43
CA ASN A 215 -19.33 17.67 2.01
C ASN A 215 -19.26 16.40 1.14
N GLN A 216 -19.45 16.55 -0.16
CA GLN A 216 -19.45 15.42 -1.12
C GLN A 216 -18.05 14.85 -1.44
N GLY A 217 -16.99 15.38 -0.83
CA GLY A 217 -15.62 15.07 -1.17
C GLY A 217 -15.21 15.60 -2.54
N ILE A 218 -13.91 15.54 -2.82
CA ILE A 218 -13.33 15.94 -4.11
C ILE A 218 -12.96 14.68 -4.87
N VAL A 219 -13.44 14.54 -6.10
CA VAL A 219 -13.01 13.47 -7.01
C VAL A 219 -11.56 13.72 -7.43
N VAL A 220 -10.71 12.73 -7.25
CA VAL A 220 -9.26 12.80 -7.55
C VAL A 220 -8.81 11.77 -8.59
N ALA A 221 -9.63 10.74 -8.87
CA ALA A 221 -9.43 9.80 -9.97
C ALA A 221 -10.78 9.26 -10.45
N GLY A 222 -10.91 9.01 -11.76
CA GLY A 222 -12.17 8.54 -12.36
C GLY A 222 -13.29 9.60 -12.35
N GLY A 223 -14.51 9.17 -12.03
CA GLY A 223 -15.69 10.06 -11.92
C GLY A 223 -16.31 10.48 -13.27
N ASN A 224 -15.81 9.95 -14.39
CA ASN A 224 -16.35 10.17 -15.72
C ASN A 224 -17.12 8.94 -16.25
N GLY A 225 -17.70 8.17 -15.32
CA GLY A 225 -18.40 6.92 -15.58
C GLY A 225 -17.47 5.74 -15.86
N LYS A 226 -18.07 4.54 -15.87
CA LYS A 226 -17.40 3.28 -16.20
C LYS A 226 -16.76 3.32 -17.60
N GLY A 227 -15.48 2.99 -17.70
CA GLY A 227 -14.79 2.86 -18.98
C GLY A 227 -13.29 2.66 -18.82
N ASP A 228 -12.57 2.60 -19.95
CA ASP A 228 -11.13 2.33 -20.04
C ASP A 228 -10.31 3.53 -20.56
N ARG A 229 -10.94 4.68 -20.78
CA ARG A 229 -10.23 5.93 -21.09
C ARG A 229 -9.35 6.37 -19.91
N LEU A 230 -8.40 7.27 -20.16
CA LEU A 230 -7.44 7.73 -19.15
C LEU A 230 -8.08 8.57 -18.02
N ASN A 231 -9.30 9.05 -18.20
CA ASN A 231 -10.10 9.74 -17.19
C ASN A 231 -11.25 8.89 -16.63
N GLN A 232 -11.30 7.60 -16.96
CA GLN A 232 -12.33 6.65 -16.54
C GLN A 232 -11.71 5.50 -15.74
N LEU A 233 -12.51 4.87 -14.89
CA LEU A 233 -12.18 3.68 -14.13
C LEU A 233 -13.30 2.65 -14.33
N ASN A 234 -13.06 1.40 -13.92
CA ASN A 234 -14.02 0.31 -13.94
C ASN A 234 -13.80 -0.58 -12.72
N ARG A 235 -14.66 -0.41 -11.72
CA ARG A 235 -14.58 -1.01 -10.38
C ARG A 235 -13.20 -0.81 -9.73
N PRO A 236 -12.77 0.45 -9.50
CA PRO A 236 -11.52 0.72 -8.82
C PRO A 236 -11.54 0.10 -7.42
N ASN A 237 -10.42 -0.49 -7.00
CA ASN A 237 -10.34 -1.17 -5.70
C ASN A 237 -9.32 -0.50 -4.78
N PHE A 238 -8.03 -0.80 -4.91
CA PHE A 238 -7.00 -0.23 -4.05
C PHE A 238 -6.53 1.13 -4.48
N ILE A 239 -6.12 1.87 -3.47
CA ILE A 239 -5.59 3.22 -3.57
C ILE A 239 -4.28 3.29 -2.79
N PHE A 240 -3.28 3.92 -3.40
CA PHE A 240 -2.07 4.34 -2.72
C PHE A 240 -1.86 5.82 -3.04
N VAL A 241 -1.44 6.61 -2.06
CA VAL A 241 -1.20 8.05 -2.22
C VAL A 241 0.25 8.32 -1.85
N ASP A 242 1.02 8.86 -2.81
CA ASP A 242 2.41 9.24 -2.58
C ASP A 242 2.54 10.61 -1.88
N GLU A 243 3.76 10.99 -1.52
CA GLU A 243 4.04 12.26 -0.82
C GLU A 243 3.65 13.50 -1.63
N ASP A 244 3.64 13.39 -2.96
CA ASP A 244 3.21 14.45 -3.88
C ASP A 244 1.68 14.50 -4.06
N GLN A 245 0.93 13.70 -3.28
CA GLN A 245 -0.52 13.50 -3.40
C GLN A 245 -0.94 12.95 -4.77
N SER A 246 -0.06 12.22 -5.46
CA SER A 246 -0.46 11.44 -6.61
C SER A 246 -1.20 10.18 -6.13
N VAL A 247 -2.29 9.85 -6.80
CA VAL A 247 -3.15 8.72 -6.46
C VAL A 247 -2.92 7.60 -7.45
N TYR A 248 -2.50 6.45 -6.95
CA TYR A 248 -2.42 5.20 -7.69
C TYR A 248 -3.68 4.40 -7.41
N VAL A 249 -4.30 3.86 -8.44
CA VAL A 249 -5.57 3.13 -8.32
C VAL A 249 -5.47 1.82 -9.10
N THR A 250 -5.84 0.70 -8.47
CA THR A 250 -6.11 -0.51 -9.25
C THR A 250 -7.45 -0.39 -9.92
N ASP A 251 -7.38 -0.27 -11.24
CA ASP A 251 -8.53 -0.26 -12.12
C ASP A 251 -8.89 -1.73 -12.47
N ARG A 252 -9.46 -2.41 -11.48
CA ARG A 252 -9.50 -3.88 -11.38
C ARG A 252 -10.07 -4.55 -12.62
N ASP A 253 -11.23 -4.10 -13.10
CA ASP A 253 -11.91 -4.72 -14.24
C ASP A 253 -11.35 -4.25 -15.60
N ASN A 254 -10.45 -3.25 -15.62
CA ASN A 254 -9.64 -2.90 -16.79
C ASN A 254 -8.22 -3.49 -16.75
N HIS A 255 -7.89 -4.26 -15.71
CA HIS A 255 -6.63 -5.00 -15.58
C HIS A 255 -5.37 -4.13 -15.68
N ARG A 256 -5.41 -2.98 -15.01
CA ARG A 256 -4.32 -2.00 -15.01
C ARG A 256 -4.20 -1.28 -13.68
N VAL A 257 -3.05 -0.65 -13.48
CA VAL A 257 -2.85 0.36 -12.44
C VAL A 257 -2.72 1.71 -13.10
N MET A 258 -3.45 2.67 -12.57
CA MET A 258 -3.49 4.03 -13.08
C MET A 258 -2.91 5.00 -12.03
N LYS A 259 -2.12 5.97 -12.45
CA LYS A 259 -1.60 7.06 -11.59
C LYS A 259 -2.19 8.40 -12.04
N TRP A 260 -2.82 9.12 -11.13
CA TRP A 260 -3.17 10.54 -11.29
C TRP A 260 -2.20 11.39 -10.49
N ARG A 261 -1.58 12.38 -11.12
CA ARG A 261 -0.93 13.46 -10.37
C ARG A 261 -1.99 14.32 -9.70
N LYS A 262 -1.61 15.01 -8.63
CA LYS A 262 -2.48 15.98 -7.96
C LYS A 262 -3.11 16.94 -8.98
N ASP A 263 -4.43 17.11 -8.88
CA ASP A 263 -5.26 17.97 -9.72
C ASP A 263 -5.29 17.65 -11.24
N ALA A 264 -4.69 16.53 -11.65
CA ALA A 264 -4.74 16.07 -13.04
C ALA A 264 -6.16 15.68 -13.48
N LYS A 265 -6.52 15.97 -14.73
CA LYS A 265 -7.82 15.62 -15.31
C LYS A 265 -7.90 14.18 -15.84
N GLU A 266 -6.75 13.60 -16.12
CA GLU A 266 -6.58 12.23 -16.59
C GLU A 266 -5.37 11.60 -15.90
N GLY A 267 -5.38 10.28 -15.83
CA GLY A 267 -4.29 9.49 -15.30
C GLY A 267 -3.42 8.94 -16.42
N ARG A 268 -2.40 8.19 -16.03
CA ARG A 268 -1.60 7.37 -16.94
C ARG A 268 -1.54 5.94 -16.45
N VAL A 269 -1.46 4.99 -17.38
CA VAL A 269 -1.19 3.59 -17.02
C VAL A 269 0.25 3.50 -16.49
N VAL A 270 0.43 2.85 -15.35
CA VAL A 270 1.75 2.64 -14.73
C VAL A 270 2.08 1.17 -14.49
N ALA A 271 1.10 0.27 -14.63
CA ALA A 271 1.31 -1.18 -14.69
C ALA A 271 0.14 -1.86 -15.42
N GLY A 272 0.43 -2.92 -16.17
CA GLY A 272 -0.57 -3.66 -16.95
C GLY A 272 -1.17 -2.85 -18.11
N GLY A 273 -2.47 -2.99 -18.36
CA GLY A 273 -3.18 -2.27 -19.43
C GLY A 273 -3.14 -2.92 -20.81
N ASN A 274 -2.45 -4.06 -20.96
CA ASN A 274 -2.37 -4.82 -22.21
C ASN A 274 -3.36 -6.00 -22.27
N SER A 275 -4.61 -5.73 -21.89
CA SER A 275 -5.67 -6.73 -21.67
C SER A 275 -5.42 -7.69 -20.50
N GLN A 276 -6.44 -8.47 -20.16
CA GLN A 276 -6.33 -9.52 -19.15
C GLN A 276 -5.34 -10.60 -19.61
N GLY A 277 -4.41 -11.01 -18.74
CA GLY A 277 -3.55 -12.13 -19.03
C GLY A 277 -2.44 -12.33 -18.00
N LYS A 278 -1.49 -13.21 -18.32
CA LYS A 278 -0.40 -13.64 -17.42
C LYS A 278 1.00 -13.26 -17.91
N ASN A 279 1.12 -12.62 -19.07
CA ASN A 279 2.39 -12.12 -19.57
C ASN A 279 2.94 -11.01 -18.65
N LEU A 280 4.21 -10.66 -18.81
CA LEU A 280 4.88 -9.69 -17.94
C LEU A 280 4.37 -8.26 -18.11
N ASN A 281 3.74 -7.94 -19.24
CA ASN A 281 3.06 -6.66 -19.48
C ASN A 281 1.55 -6.70 -19.18
N GLN A 282 1.04 -7.80 -18.61
CA GLN A 282 -0.38 -8.03 -18.36
C GLN A 282 -0.67 -8.25 -16.88
N LEU A 283 -1.89 -7.93 -16.48
CA LEU A 283 -2.46 -8.20 -15.18
C LEU A 283 -3.80 -8.92 -15.33
N SER A 284 -4.27 -9.55 -14.27
CA SER A 284 -5.57 -10.19 -14.17
C SER A 284 -6.22 -9.77 -12.85
N LYS A 285 -7.19 -8.86 -12.93
CA LYS A 285 -7.92 -8.29 -11.79
C LYS A 285 -6.99 -7.83 -10.65
N PRO A 286 -6.05 -6.90 -10.91
CA PRO A 286 -5.09 -6.46 -9.90
C PRO A 286 -5.80 -5.85 -8.69
N GLN A 287 -5.23 -6.05 -7.50
CA GLN A 287 -5.80 -5.65 -6.21
C GLN A 287 -4.85 -4.72 -5.44
N GLY A 288 -4.15 -5.19 -4.41
CA GLY A 288 -3.28 -4.38 -3.57
C GLY A 288 -2.18 -3.67 -4.34
N ILE A 289 -1.85 -2.45 -3.90
CA ILE A 289 -0.72 -1.67 -4.40
C ILE A 289 0.08 -1.18 -3.20
N VAL A 290 1.40 -1.34 -3.26
CA VAL A 290 2.34 -0.55 -2.46
C VAL A 290 3.37 0.05 -3.39
N VAL A 291 3.82 1.26 -3.07
CA VAL A 291 4.89 1.94 -3.82
C VAL A 291 6.00 2.24 -2.84
N ASP A 292 7.24 1.88 -3.18
CA ASP A 292 8.39 2.20 -2.34
C ASP A 292 8.95 3.60 -2.62
N ASP A 293 9.92 4.04 -1.81
CA ASP A 293 10.54 5.37 -1.92
C ASP A 293 11.32 5.58 -3.23
N LEU A 294 11.58 4.50 -3.97
CA LEU A 294 12.17 4.54 -5.31
C LEU A 294 11.09 4.63 -6.40
N GLY A 295 9.82 4.72 -6.03
CA GLY A 295 8.69 4.75 -6.96
C GLY A 295 8.45 3.41 -7.66
N GLN A 296 8.97 2.29 -7.14
CA GLN A 296 8.68 0.97 -7.67
C GLN A 296 7.30 0.53 -7.18
N ILE A 297 6.46 0.09 -8.13
CA ILE A 297 5.06 -0.21 -7.90
C ILE A 297 4.92 -1.72 -7.77
N TYR A 298 4.51 -2.19 -6.60
CA TYR A 298 4.23 -3.60 -6.35
C TYR A 298 2.73 -3.81 -6.35
N VAL A 299 2.28 -4.77 -7.15
CA VAL A 299 0.87 -5.00 -7.44
C VAL A 299 0.54 -6.45 -7.13
N ALA A 300 -0.50 -6.69 -6.34
CA ALA A 300 -1.08 -8.01 -6.20
C ALA A 300 -1.87 -8.32 -7.47
N ASP A 301 -1.29 -9.15 -8.33
CA ASP A 301 -1.93 -9.63 -9.55
C ASP A 301 -2.83 -10.82 -9.21
N CYS A 302 -3.94 -10.49 -8.52
CA CYS A 302 -4.80 -11.43 -7.81
C CYS A 302 -5.28 -12.61 -8.67
N GLY A 303 -5.60 -12.38 -9.93
CA GLY A 303 -6.09 -13.43 -10.84
C GLY A 303 -4.99 -14.33 -11.40
N ASN A 304 -3.72 -14.07 -11.06
CA ASN A 304 -2.55 -14.85 -11.46
C ASN A 304 -1.69 -15.29 -10.25
N ASP A 305 -2.20 -15.15 -9.03
CA ASP A 305 -1.58 -15.66 -7.79
C ASP A 305 -0.12 -15.24 -7.57
N ARG A 306 0.18 -13.98 -7.89
CA ARG A 306 1.54 -13.43 -7.85
C ARG A 306 1.56 -11.97 -7.44
N ILE A 307 2.72 -11.53 -6.95
CA ILE A 307 3.04 -10.11 -6.77
C ILE A 307 4.01 -9.71 -7.87
N MET A 308 3.65 -8.65 -8.58
CA MET A 308 4.44 -8.10 -9.68
C MET A 308 5.02 -6.75 -9.29
N ARG A 309 6.22 -6.44 -9.78
CA ARG A 309 6.84 -5.12 -9.66
C ARG A 309 6.93 -4.44 -11.01
N TRP A 310 6.56 -3.16 -11.06
CA TRP A 310 6.88 -2.25 -12.17
C TRP A 310 7.78 -1.11 -11.71
N CYS A 311 8.80 -0.82 -12.51
CA CYS A 311 9.53 0.44 -12.40
C CYS A 311 8.91 1.47 -13.33
N ASP A 312 8.93 2.75 -12.95
CA ASP A 312 8.32 3.80 -13.76
C ASP A 312 8.89 3.81 -15.20
N GLY A 313 8.00 3.94 -16.19
CA GLY A 313 8.34 3.92 -17.61
C GLY A 313 8.66 2.56 -18.21
N LYS A 314 8.58 1.44 -17.46
CA LYS A 314 8.73 0.09 -18.01
C LYS A 314 7.41 -0.44 -18.57
N GLU A 315 7.47 -1.08 -19.74
CA GLU A 315 6.32 -1.72 -20.37
C GLU A 315 5.97 -3.09 -19.74
N GLU A 316 6.98 -3.78 -19.22
CA GLU A 316 6.87 -5.08 -18.55
C GLU A 316 7.25 -4.96 -17.08
N GLY A 317 6.57 -5.75 -16.26
CA GLY A 317 6.88 -5.94 -14.85
C GLY A 317 7.67 -7.22 -14.62
N GLU A 318 8.00 -7.46 -13.36
CA GLU A 318 8.73 -8.64 -12.91
C GLU A 318 7.94 -9.36 -11.83
N VAL A 319 7.87 -10.69 -11.90
CA VAL A 319 7.33 -11.50 -10.79
C VAL A 319 8.33 -11.46 -9.66
N VAL A 320 7.95 -10.89 -8.51
CA VAL A 320 8.83 -10.77 -7.34
C VAL A 320 8.49 -11.75 -6.22
N LEU A 321 7.24 -12.20 -6.14
CA LEU A 321 6.74 -13.18 -5.18
C LEU A 321 5.57 -13.98 -5.79
N GLY A 322 5.40 -15.23 -5.36
CA GLY A 322 4.34 -16.10 -5.88
C GLY A 322 4.60 -16.51 -7.34
N GLY A 323 3.53 -16.78 -8.10
CA GLY A 323 3.64 -17.24 -9.50
C GLY A 323 4.13 -18.68 -9.66
N ASN A 324 4.26 -19.43 -8.56
CA ASN A 324 4.65 -20.85 -8.53
C ASN A 324 3.43 -21.79 -8.55
N GLY A 325 2.35 -21.34 -9.20
CA GLY A 325 1.03 -21.98 -9.14
C GLY A 325 0.21 -21.56 -7.91
N GLU A 326 -1.12 -21.68 -8.04
CA GLU A 326 -2.06 -21.54 -6.94
C GLU A 326 -1.80 -22.63 -5.90
N GLY A 327 -1.70 -22.26 -4.62
CA GLY A 327 -1.52 -23.21 -3.54
C GLY A 327 -1.24 -22.55 -2.20
N ASN A 328 -0.92 -23.36 -1.20
CA ASN A 328 -0.72 -22.92 0.19
C ASN A 328 0.70 -23.18 0.73
N GLU A 329 1.64 -23.60 -0.14
CA GLU A 329 3.05 -23.68 0.22
C GLU A 329 3.63 -22.28 0.53
N SER A 330 4.81 -22.24 1.13
CA SER A 330 5.42 -20.97 1.61
C SER A 330 5.75 -19.98 0.48
N ASN A 331 5.94 -20.45 -0.75
CA ASN A 331 6.22 -19.65 -1.95
C ASN A 331 5.03 -19.58 -2.92
N GLN A 332 3.85 -20.04 -2.49
CA GLN A 332 2.61 -20.01 -3.25
C GLN A 332 1.60 -19.06 -2.59
N LEU A 333 0.76 -18.46 -3.43
CA LEU A 333 -0.33 -17.58 -3.04
C LEU A 333 -1.62 -18.11 -3.68
N ASN A 334 -2.77 -17.68 -3.17
CA ASN A 334 -4.08 -17.94 -3.74
C ASN A 334 -4.97 -16.71 -3.55
N GLY A 335 -5.18 -15.97 -4.64
CA GLY A 335 -5.93 -14.72 -4.64
C GLY A 335 -5.34 -13.69 -3.66
N PRO A 336 -4.09 -13.24 -3.83
CA PRO A 336 -3.53 -12.17 -3.00
C PRO A 336 -4.31 -10.87 -3.23
N ILE A 337 -4.76 -10.23 -2.15
CA ILE A 337 -5.59 -9.02 -2.21
C ILE A 337 -4.88 -7.83 -1.56
N GLY A 338 -4.81 -7.78 -0.24
CA GLY A 338 -4.20 -6.67 0.50
C GLY A 338 -2.68 -6.76 0.55
N LEU A 339 -2.01 -5.61 0.41
CA LEU A 339 -0.58 -5.45 0.57
C LEU A 339 -0.30 -4.36 1.62
N SER A 340 0.66 -4.60 2.50
CA SER A 340 1.20 -3.60 3.43
C SER A 340 2.68 -3.89 3.67
N SER A 341 3.46 -2.88 4.05
CA SER A 341 4.84 -3.06 4.48
C SER A 341 5.05 -2.49 5.88
N ASP A 342 6.05 -3.00 6.59
CA ASP A 342 6.55 -2.40 7.84
C ASP A 342 7.75 -1.48 7.57
N ASP A 343 8.22 -0.80 8.62
CA ASP A 343 9.36 0.13 8.55
C ASP A 343 10.70 -0.60 8.26
N GLU A 344 10.77 -1.92 8.47
CA GLU A 344 11.92 -2.77 8.08
C GLU A 344 11.90 -3.12 6.59
N GLY A 345 10.81 -2.83 5.88
CA GLY A 345 10.64 -3.14 4.46
C GLY A 345 10.16 -4.56 4.18
N ASN A 346 9.69 -5.30 5.18
CA ASN A 346 9.03 -6.59 4.99
C ASN A 346 7.67 -6.38 4.31
N LEU A 347 7.27 -7.31 3.44
CA LEU A 347 5.97 -7.25 2.76
C LEU A 347 4.97 -8.22 3.41
N TYR A 348 3.80 -7.72 3.74
CA TYR A 348 2.67 -8.47 4.23
C TYR A 348 1.61 -8.59 3.13
N VAL A 349 1.15 -9.81 2.90
CA VAL A 349 0.18 -10.14 1.85
C VAL A 349 -1.02 -10.82 2.48
N ALA A 350 -2.22 -10.28 2.24
CA ALA A 350 -3.47 -10.97 2.53
C ALA A 350 -3.72 -12.03 1.45
N ASP A 351 -3.36 -13.27 1.77
CA ASP A 351 -3.51 -14.46 0.93
C ASP A 351 -4.93 -14.99 1.10
N CYS A 352 -5.87 -14.28 0.47
CA CYS A 352 -7.29 -14.23 0.85
C CYS A 352 -7.96 -15.60 0.79
N ASN A 353 -7.76 -16.36 -0.30
CA ASN A 353 -8.41 -17.66 -0.48
C ASN A 353 -7.77 -18.75 0.39
N ASN A 354 -6.52 -18.57 0.79
CA ASN A 354 -5.89 -19.41 1.81
C ASN A 354 -6.21 -18.97 3.25
N HIS A 355 -6.97 -17.89 3.42
CA HIS A 355 -7.44 -17.39 4.72
C HIS A 355 -6.31 -17.09 5.70
N ARG A 356 -5.23 -16.49 5.22
CA ARG A 356 -4.03 -16.22 6.02
C ARG A 356 -3.37 -14.91 5.62
N ILE A 357 -2.47 -14.42 6.48
CA ILE A 357 -1.55 -13.33 6.15
C ILE A 357 -0.13 -13.90 6.07
N GLN A 358 0.53 -13.65 4.95
CA GLN A 358 1.91 -14.06 4.67
C GLN A 358 2.87 -12.86 4.84
N LYS A 359 3.96 -13.03 5.58
CA LYS A 359 5.08 -12.08 5.69
C LYS A 359 6.24 -12.58 4.83
N PHE A 360 6.76 -11.72 3.96
CA PHE A 360 7.98 -11.93 3.19
C PHE A 360 9.05 -10.98 3.70
N GLU A 361 10.13 -11.56 4.23
CA GLU A 361 11.21 -10.77 4.85
C GLU A 361 12.13 -10.17 3.78
N ILE A 362 12.59 -8.94 4.01
CA ILE A 362 13.54 -8.30 3.10
C ILE A 362 14.89 -9.06 3.09
N ILE A 363 15.54 -9.12 1.93
CA ILE A 363 16.92 -9.61 1.81
C ILE A 363 17.83 -8.39 1.94
N LEU A 364 18.50 -8.29 3.08
CA LEU A 364 19.53 -7.26 3.33
C LEU A 364 20.77 -7.50 2.47
#